data_AF-A0A3B8LTH3-F1
#
_entry.id   AF-A0A3B8LTH3-F1
#
_cell.length_a   1.000
_cell.length_b   1.000
_cell.length_c   1.000
_cell.angle_alpha   90.00
_cell.angle_beta   90.00
_cell.angle_gamma   90.00
#
_symmetry.space_group_name_H-M   'P 1'
#
loop_
_entity.id
_entity.type
_entity.pdbx_description
1 polymer ?
#
loop_
_entity_poly.entity_id
_entity_poly.type
_entity_poly.pdbx_seq_one_letter_code
_entity_poly.pdbx_strand_id
1 'polypeptide(L)'
;MTTSIPLDIRHTTSFEEAETLTTQGYEPIECAFGRGSVLGPLAMDHHGQESWREGVAIRAYRDHYGSRREDPRFVVTGTADADATLAILCLTGWLPKEMIPSSFPELVNRQDLDPIHIDLLEEQHGEELLYFQQLPQQTRNAQSFVRAVEAMARLLELGLPSGKRGKIRRSERRRIKMAEESTQEVFPPHVMYVEARVWGFDRWYRRAPLIVSYSTKHNSITIGCKDLKTAESLLGQGGLHNFFQKLGPGWGGRESIGGSPRGEQFTAEDAREVALTLQQHLSNVPTLEEYTSH
;
A
#
# COMPACT_ATOMS: atom_id res chain seq x y z
N MET A 1 -5.40 25.04 -17.37
CA MET A 1 -4.39 25.64 -16.47
C MET A 1 -5.12 26.33 -15.34
N THR A 2 -5.61 25.54 -14.38
CA THR A 2 -5.98 26.04 -13.06
C THR A 2 -4.74 26.68 -12.41
N THR A 3 -4.92 27.84 -11.78
CA THR A 3 -3.85 28.48 -11.00
C THR A 3 -3.39 27.52 -9.89
N SER A 4 -2.08 27.53 -9.59
CA SER A 4 -1.55 26.73 -8.47
C SER A 4 -2.21 27.16 -7.16
N ILE A 5 -2.70 26.19 -6.38
CA ILE A 5 -3.24 26.42 -5.04
C ILE A 5 -2.06 26.37 -4.05
N PRO A 6 -1.92 27.34 -3.13
CA PRO A 6 -0.87 27.30 -2.12
C PRO A 6 -1.10 26.12 -1.16
N LEU A 7 -0.47 24.99 -1.42
CA LEU A 7 -0.47 23.79 -0.57
C LEU A 7 0.61 23.90 0.49
N ASP A 8 0.24 23.76 1.77
CA ASP A 8 1.19 23.57 2.87
C ASP A 8 1.11 22.12 3.35
N ILE A 9 2.08 21.32 2.95
CA ILE A 9 2.20 19.93 3.36
C ILE A 9 3.40 19.81 4.30
N ARG A 10 3.19 19.20 5.46
CA ARG A 10 4.26 18.82 6.39
C ARG A 10 4.40 17.32 6.40
N HIS A 11 5.64 16.84 6.33
CA HIS A 11 5.93 15.42 6.46
C HIS A 11 6.62 15.16 7.79
N THR A 12 6.14 14.19 8.55
CA THR A 12 6.77 13.77 9.80
C THR A 12 6.82 12.25 9.94
N THR A 13 7.79 11.78 10.72
CA THR A 13 7.89 10.40 11.20
C THR A 13 7.59 10.29 12.70
N SER A 14 7.18 11.38 13.36
CA SER A 14 6.81 11.43 14.78
C SER A 14 5.30 11.56 14.93
N PHE A 15 4.75 10.70 15.78
CA PHE A 15 3.35 10.75 16.17
C PHE A 15 3.02 12.07 16.89
N GLU A 16 3.87 12.50 17.83
CA GLU A 16 3.67 13.71 18.62
C GLU A 16 3.73 14.99 17.76
N GLU A 17 4.63 15.02 16.76
CA GLU A 17 4.69 16.13 15.81
C GLU A 17 3.43 16.17 14.94
N ALA A 18 2.94 15.01 14.49
CA ALA A 18 1.68 14.93 13.74
C ALA A 18 0.49 15.40 14.59
N GLU A 19 0.38 15.00 15.86
CA GLU A 19 -0.63 15.51 16.78
C GLU A 19 -0.54 17.03 16.95
N THR A 20 0.68 17.55 17.16
CA THR A 20 0.92 18.98 17.29
C THR A 20 0.45 19.74 16.05
N LEU A 21 0.82 19.28 14.85
CA LEU A 21 0.37 19.87 13.59
C LEU A 21 -1.15 19.77 13.42
N THR A 22 -1.76 18.67 13.86
CA THR A 22 -3.22 18.49 13.85
C THR A 22 -3.91 19.56 14.71
N THR A 23 -3.39 19.81 15.92
CA THR A 23 -3.93 20.87 16.80
C THR A 23 -3.74 22.28 16.21
N GLN A 24 -2.75 22.46 15.34
CA GLN A 24 -2.53 23.72 14.60
C GLN A 24 -3.44 23.84 13.36
N GLY A 25 -4.30 22.85 13.11
CA GLY A 25 -5.30 22.86 12.05
C GLY A 25 -4.86 22.20 10.75
N TYR A 26 -3.75 21.45 10.72
CA TYR A 26 -3.41 20.60 9.58
C TYR A 26 -4.30 19.34 9.58
N GLU A 27 -4.77 18.91 8.41
CA GLU A 27 -5.48 17.62 8.30
C GLU A 27 -4.45 16.48 8.13
N PRO A 28 -4.45 15.45 9.01
CA PRO A 28 -3.62 14.27 8.84
C PRO A 28 -4.13 13.39 7.71
N ILE A 29 -3.23 12.97 6.82
CA ILE A 29 -3.51 12.02 5.74
C ILE A 29 -2.53 10.84 5.88
N GLU A 30 -3.07 9.64 6.07
CA GLU A 30 -2.34 8.37 6.25
C GLU A 30 -1.35 8.36 7.42
N CYS A 31 -1.65 9.12 8.48
CA CYS A 31 -0.76 9.33 9.62
C CYS A 31 -0.74 8.16 10.64
N ALA A 32 -0.29 6.98 10.20
CA ALA A 32 -0.09 5.80 11.05
C ALA A 32 1.38 5.62 11.47
N PHE A 33 1.63 5.47 12.79
CA PHE A 33 2.98 5.45 13.38
C PHE A 33 3.30 4.17 14.18
N GLY A 34 2.67 3.04 13.85
CA GLY A 34 2.90 1.74 14.51
C GLY A 34 2.33 1.60 15.93
N ARG A 35 2.27 2.69 16.71
CA ARG A 35 1.58 2.78 18.01
C ARG A 35 0.12 3.26 17.92
N GLY A 36 -0.32 3.65 16.72
CA GLY A 36 -1.64 4.21 16.47
C GLY A 36 -1.62 5.19 15.30
N SER A 37 -2.77 5.78 15.04
CA SER A 37 -3.00 6.77 13.98
C SER A 37 -3.32 8.13 14.59
N VAL A 38 -2.83 9.20 13.96
CA VAL A 38 -3.25 10.56 14.27
C VAL A 38 -4.36 10.95 13.32
N LEU A 39 -5.55 11.23 13.85
CA LEU A 39 -6.74 11.56 13.07
C LEU A 39 -7.12 13.02 13.25
N GLY A 40 -7.43 13.69 12.13
CA GLY A 40 -8.08 15.00 12.11
C GLY A 40 -9.60 14.88 12.05
N PRO A 41 -10.30 16.02 11.92
CA PRO A 41 -11.75 16.07 11.76
C PRO A 41 -12.32 15.22 10.61
N LEU A 42 -11.53 14.94 9.56
CA LEU A 42 -11.97 14.13 8.42
C LEU A 42 -11.55 12.65 8.55
N ALA A 43 -10.79 12.30 9.59
CA ALA A 43 -10.34 10.94 9.92
C ALA A 43 -9.67 10.20 8.74
N MET A 44 -8.78 10.87 8.00
CA MET A 44 -8.18 10.36 6.75
C MET A 44 -6.99 9.43 7.00
N ASP A 45 -7.28 8.25 7.54
CA ASP A 45 -6.35 7.12 7.60
C ASP A 45 -7.17 5.83 7.40
N HIS A 46 -6.50 4.79 6.93
CA HIS A 46 -7.02 3.43 6.85
C HIS A 46 -5.92 2.37 7.10
N HIS A 47 -4.85 2.73 7.80
CA HIS A 47 -3.78 1.84 8.24
C HIS A 47 -3.91 1.48 9.73
N GLY A 48 -3.19 0.45 10.15
CA GLY A 48 -3.10 0.07 11.57
C GLY A 48 -4.48 -0.20 12.19
N GLN A 49 -4.84 0.56 13.22
CA GLN A 49 -6.13 0.45 13.92
C GLN A 49 -7.31 0.95 13.07
N GLU A 50 -7.05 1.71 12.01
CA GLU A 50 -8.06 2.24 11.11
C GLU A 50 -8.23 1.38 9.85
N SER A 51 -7.59 0.20 9.80
CA SER A 51 -7.62 -0.73 8.65
C SER A 51 -8.99 -1.19 8.18
N TRP A 52 -10.01 -1.04 9.03
CA TRP A 52 -11.40 -1.34 8.73
C TRP A 52 -12.08 -0.31 7.80
N ARG A 53 -11.44 0.85 7.58
CA ARG A 53 -11.97 1.91 6.72
C ARG A 53 -11.63 1.68 5.25
N GLU A 54 -12.45 2.28 4.38
CA GLU A 54 -12.08 2.49 2.98
C GLU A 54 -10.86 3.43 2.86
N GLY A 55 -10.12 3.30 1.76
CA GLY A 55 -8.98 4.15 1.42
C GLY A 55 -9.34 5.65 1.41
N VAL A 56 -8.33 6.49 1.63
CA VAL A 56 -8.56 7.91 1.86
C VAL A 56 -8.95 8.64 0.58
N ALA A 57 -8.52 8.21 -0.62
CA ALA A 57 -8.87 8.90 -1.86
C ALA A 57 -10.36 8.80 -2.17
N ILE A 58 -10.95 7.60 -2.05
CA ILE A 58 -12.37 7.41 -2.37
C ILE A 58 -13.26 8.19 -1.40
N ARG A 59 -12.88 8.22 -0.12
CA ARG A 59 -13.59 9.00 0.91
C ARG A 59 -13.43 10.50 0.70
N ALA A 60 -12.22 10.98 0.41
CA ALA A 60 -11.98 12.38 0.06
C ALA A 60 -12.81 12.80 -1.16
N TYR A 61 -12.89 11.95 -2.18
CA TYR A 61 -13.67 12.22 -3.38
C TYR A 61 -15.18 12.23 -3.12
N ARG A 62 -15.69 11.19 -2.44
CA ARG A 62 -17.12 10.95 -2.23
C ARG A 62 -17.69 11.88 -1.16
N ASP A 63 -17.03 11.97 -0.01
CA ASP A 63 -17.61 12.49 1.23
C ASP A 63 -17.09 13.90 1.58
N HIS A 64 -15.86 14.24 1.17
CA HIS A 64 -15.16 15.42 1.67
C HIS A 64 -14.59 16.35 0.59
N TYR A 65 -15.10 16.26 -0.64
CA TYR A 65 -14.55 16.99 -1.78
C TYR A 65 -14.50 18.51 -1.53
N GLY A 66 -13.33 19.12 -1.68
CA GLY A 66 -13.13 20.56 -1.49
C GLY A 66 -13.24 21.06 -0.04
N SER A 67 -13.38 20.17 0.95
CA SER A 67 -13.49 20.53 2.38
C SER A 67 -12.28 21.29 2.94
N ARG A 68 -11.13 21.21 2.27
CA ARG A 68 -9.88 21.90 2.62
C ARG A 68 -9.49 22.95 1.58
N ARG A 69 -10.44 23.43 0.75
CA ARG A 69 -10.18 24.44 -0.29
C ARG A 69 -9.63 25.76 0.27
N GLU A 70 -10.26 26.26 1.33
CA GLU A 70 -9.89 27.56 1.94
C GLU A 70 -8.71 27.44 2.91
N ASP A 71 -8.38 26.22 3.35
CA ASP A 71 -7.27 25.93 4.26
C ASP A 71 -6.54 24.63 3.87
N PRO A 72 -5.77 24.62 2.76
CA PRO A 72 -5.13 23.42 2.20
C PRO A 72 -3.84 23.03 2.95
N ARG A 73 -3.94 22.92 4.26
CA ARG A 73 -2.87 22.49 5.18
C ARG A 73 -3.02 21.01 5.52
N PHE A 74 -1.98 20.21 5.28
CA PHE A 74 -1.97 18.76 5.51
C PHE A 74 -0.71 18.30 6.23
N VAL A 75 -0.85 17.35 7.15
CA VAL A 75 0.28 16.59 7.69
C VAL A 75 0.21 15.17 7.14
N VAL A 76 1.35 14.66 6.68
CA VAL A 76 1.46 13.34 6.05
C VAL A 76 2.60 12.56 6.70
N THR A 77 2.52 11.24 6.59
CA THR A 77 3.68 10.36 6.78
C THR A 77 3.82 9.43 5.59
N GLY A 78 4.89 8.63 5.57
CA GLY A 78 5.10 7.67 4.49
C GLY A 78 5.45 8.32 3.15
N THR A 79 5.09 7.65 2.05
CA THR A 79 5.40 8.05 0.67
C THR A 79 4.20 8.73 0.01
N ALA A 80 4.46 9.60 -0.97
CA ALA A 80 3.40 10.20 -1.79
C ALA A 80 2.83 9.20 -2.81
N ASP A 81 2.13 8.17 -2.32
CA ASP A 81 1.44 7.19 -3.15
C ASP A 81 0.14 7.76 -3.75
N ALA A 82 -0.55 6.94 -4.54
CA ALA A 82 -1.74 7.37 -5.27
C ALA A 82 -2.93 7.68 -4.36
N ASP A 83 -3.13 6.93 -3.27
CA ASP A 83 -4.27 7.09 -2.39
C ASP A 83 -4.16 8.40 -1.59
N ALA A 84 -3.04 8.62 -0.90
CA ALA A 84 -2.80 9.85 -0.15
C ALA A 84 -2.75 11.09 -1.06
N THR A 85 -2.12 10.98 -2.23
CA THR A 85 -2.01 12.10 -3.18
C THR A 85 -3.37 12.48 -3.76
N LEU A 86 -4.16 11.51 -4.19
CA LEU A 86 -5.49 11.76 -4.75
C LEU A 86 -6.44 12.30 -3.67
N ALA A 87 -6.34 11.83 -2.44
CA ALA A 87 -7.09 12.40 -1.33
C ALA A 87 -6.80 13.89 -1.14
N ILE A 88 -5.54 14.29 -1.05
CA ILE A 88 -5.16 15.71 -0.93
C ILE A 88 -5.70 16.52 -2.11
N LEU A 89 -5.60 16.01 -3.34
CA LEU A 89 -6.15 16.67 -4.53
C LEU A 89 -7.67 16.87 -4.44
N CYS A 90 -8.41 15.85 -4.00
CA CYS A 90 -9.86 15.93 -3.81
C CYS A 90 -10.25 16.87 -2.66
N LEU A 91 -9.54 16.83 -1.53
CA LEU A 91 -9.81 17.67 -0.36
C LEU A 91 -9.57 19.15 -0.63
N THR A 92 -8.53 19.48 -1.39
CA THR A 92 -8.31 20.87 -1.85
C THR A 92 -9.35 21.32 -2.87
N GLY A 93 -10.01 20.38 -3.55
CA GLY A 93 -10.92 20.68 -4.66
C GLY A 93 -10.21 21.45 -5.77
N TRP A 94 -8.91 21.15 -6.02
CA TRP A 94 -8.10 21.86 -7.00
C TRP A 94 -8.67 21.74 -8.41
N LEU A 95 -9.10 20.54 -8.78
CA LEU A 95 -9.85 20.33 -10.01
C LEU A 95 -11.36 20.45 -9.75
N PRO A 96 -12.17 20.84 -10.75
CA PRO A 96 -13.59 20.56 -10.73
C PRO A 96 -13.83 19.05 -10.56
N LYS A 97 -14.83 18.66 -9.77
CA LYS A 97 -15.08 17.25 -9.42
C LYS A 97 -15.36 16.40 -10.66
N GLU A 98 -15.97 17.00 -11.67
CA GLU A 98 -16.34 16.40 -12.96
C GLU A 98 -15.13 16.02 -13.80
N MET A 99 -13.96 16.62 -13.53
CA MET A 99 -12.70 16.26 -14.21
C MET A 99 -12.03 15.03 -13.60
N ILE A 100 -12.55 14.53 -12.48
CA ILE A 100 -12.07 13.31 -11.83
C ILE A 100 -13.14 12.23 -12.07
N PRO A 101 -12.94 11.32 -13.04
CA PRO A 101 -13.87 10.22 -13.28
C PRO A 101 -14.03 9.41 -12.00
N SER A 102 -15.27 9.11 -11.58
CA SER A 102 -15.53 8.38 -10.34
C SER A 102 -14.86 6.99 -10.30
N SER A 103 -14.67 6.37 -11.48
CA SER A 103 -13.95 5.11 -11.63
C SER A 103 -12.46 5.20 -11.28
N PHE A 104 -11.85 6.39 -11.26
CA PHE A 104 -10.43 6.54 -10.92
C PHE A 104 -10.17 6.44 -9.41
N PRO A 105 -10.83 7.19 -8.51
CA PRO A 105 -10.76 6.94 -7.07
C PRO A 105 -11.18 5.52 -6.67
N GLU A 106 -12.17 4.92 -7.34
CA GLU A 106 -12.57 3.53 -7.12
C GLU A 106 -11.43 2.54 -7.45
N LEU A 107 -10.75 2.74 -8.57
CA LEU A 107 -9.59 1.93 -8.94
C LEU A 107 -8.43 2.13 -7.95
N VAL A 108 -8.14 3.37 -7.54
CA VAL A 108 -7.08 3.65 -6.55
C VAL A 108 -7.37 2.93 -5.24
N ASN A 109 -8.60 3.03 -4.72
CA ASN A 109 -9.01 2.34 -3.50
C ASN A 109 -8.93 0.81 -3.62
N ARG A 110 -9.40 0.25 -4.74
CA ARG A 110 -9.29 -1.20 -5.01
C ARG A 110 -7.83 -1.64 -5.05
N GLN A 111 -6.97 -0.89 -5.76
CA GLN A 111 -5.55 -1.17 -5.90
C GLN A 111 -4.80 -1.05 -4.56
N ASP A 112 -5.21 -0.12 -3.70
CA ASP A 112 -4.57 0.07 -2.40
C ASP A 112 -4.96 -1.05 -1.41
N LEU A 113 -6.24 -1.41 -1.35
CA LEU A 113 -6.75 -2.44 -0.44
C LEU A 113 -6.47 -3.87 -0.90
N ASP A 114 -6.58 -4.15 -2.20
CA ASP A 114 -6.36 -5.47 -2.80
C ASP A 114 -5.65 -5.36 -4.17
N PRO A 115 -4.33 -5.08 -4.17
CA PRO A 115 -3.55 -4.99 -5.41
C PRO A 115 -3.41 -6.32 -6.17
N ILE A 116 -3.87 -7.44 -5.60
CA ILE A 116 -3.53 -8.79 -6.07
C ILE A 116 -4.34 -9.16 -7.30
N HIS A 117 -5.63 -8.83 -7.30
CA HIS A 117 -6.59 -9.29 -8.30
C HIS A 117 -6.79 -8.29 -9.44
N ILE A 118 -5.92 -7.29 -9.55
CA ILE A 118 -6.09 -6.16 -10.45
C ILE A 118 -4.96 -6.15 -11.47
N ASP A 119 -5.32 -6.40 -12.73
CA ASP A 119 -4.41 -6.15 -13.84
C ASP A 119 -4.62 -4.72 -14.35
N LEU A 120 -3.77 -3.81 -13.89
CA LEU A 120 -3.84 -2.39 -14.25
C LEU A 120 -3.70 -2.12 -15.76
N LEU A 121 -3.23 -3.07 -16.57
CA LEU A 121 -3.23 -2.89 -18.02
C LEU A 121 -4.61 -3.12 -18.66
N GLU A 122 -5.50 -3.83 -17.95
CA GLU A 122 -6.85 -4.19 -18.40
C GLU A 122 -7.94 -3.33 -17.73
N GLU A 123 -7.61 -2.61 -16.66
CA GLU A 123 -8.54 -1.72 -15.96
C GLU A 123 -8.75 -0.38 -16.66
N GLN A 124 -9.97 0.16 -16.54
CA GLN A 124 -10.25 1.54 -16.94
C GLN A 124 -9.41 2.51 -16.10
N HIS A 125 -8.64 3.37 -16.76
CA HIS A 125 -7.67 4.29 -16.14
C HIS A 125 -6.44 3.63 -15.47
N GLY A 126 -6.22 2.33 -15.67
CA GLY A 126 -5.08 1.67 -15.07
C GLY A 126 -3.72 2.11 -15.65
N GLU A 127 -3.67 2.55 -16.90
CA GLU A 127 -2.45 3.15 -17.47
C GLU A 127 -2.11 4.50 -16.84
N GLU A 128 -3.11 5.30 -16.50
CA GLU A 128 -2.99 6.56 -15.78
C GLU A 128 -2.43 6.30 -14.37
N LEU A 129 -2.99 5.31 -13.64
CA LEU A 129 -2.49 4.93 -12.32
C LEU A 129 -1.06 4.39 -12.37
N LEU A 130 -0.75 3.51 -13.34
CA LEU A 130 0.61 3.00 -13.56
C LEU A 130 1.59 4.12 -13.90
N TYR A 131 1.18 5.09 -14.71
CA TYR A 131 2.01 6.25 -15.02
C TYR A 131 2.36 7.04 -13.76
N PHE A 132 1.36 7.28 -12.91
CA PHE A 132 1.54 7.99 -11.65
C PHE A 132 2.50 7.24 -10.72
N GLN A 133 2.30 5.93 -10.53
CA GLN A 133 3.16 5.08 -9.70
C GLN A 133 4.60 4.96 -10.21
N GLN A 134 4.82 5.18 -11.51
CA GLN A 134 6.14 5.16 -12.14
C GLN A 134 6.85 6.53 -12.12
N LEU A 135 6.24 7.56 -11.53
CA LEU A 135 6.88 8.86 -11.41
C LEU A 135 8.13 8.77 -10.53
N PRO A 136 9.27 9.35 -10.96
CA PRO A 136 10.48 9.32 -10.18
C PRO A 136 10.31 10.15 -8.89
N GLN A 137 11.07 9.79 -7.84
CA GLN A 137 11.23 10.60 -6.63
C GLN A 137 9.98 10.74 -5.72
N GLN A 138 9.09 9.73 -5.69
CA GLN A 138 8.13 9.56 -4.60
C GLN A 138 8.89 9.15 -3.32
N THR A 139 9.36 10.14 -2.58
CA THR A 139 10.20 10.00 -1.39
C THR A 139 9.42 10.48 -0.16
N ARG A 140 9.86 10.06 1.02
CA ARG A 140 9.20 10.38 2.30
C ARG A 140 9.51 11.81 2.75
N ASN A 141 8.98 12.81 2.05
CA ASN A 141 9.10 14.23 2.39
C ASN A 141 7.97 15.07 1.78
N ALA A 142 7.74 16.25 2.36
CA ALA A 142 6.70 17.19 1.96
C ALA A 142 6.79 17.64 0.50
N GLN A 143 8.00 17.93 0.01
CA GLN A 143 8.22 18.39 -1.35
C GLN A 143 7.80 17.35 -2.40
N SER A 144 7.97 16.08 -2.09
CA SER A 144 7.55 14.96 -2.92
C SER A 144 6.02 14.90 -3.01
N PHE A 145 5.30 15.06 -1.90
CA PHE A 145 3.84 15.15 -1.90
C PHE A 145 3.31 16.31 -2.73
N VAL A 146 3.87 17.52 -2.57
CA VAL A 146 3.44 18.68 -3.39
C VAL A 146 3.58 18.38 -4.89
N ARG A 147 4.74 17.83 -5.30
CA ARG A 147 4.98 17.45 -6.70
C ARG A 147 4.06 16.33 -7.17
N ALA A 148 3.75 15.38 -6.30
CA ALA A 148 2.85 14.28 -6.60
C ALA A 148 1.42 14.79 -6.82
N VAL A 149 0.92 15.69 -5.97
CA VAL A 149 -0.40 16.31 -6.12
C VAL A 149 -0.47 17.10 -7.43
N GLU A 150 0.55 17.90 -7.74
CA GLU A 150 0.65 18.61 -9.03
C GLU A 150 0.66 17.66 -10.23
N ALA A 151 1.40 16.55 -10.14
CA ALA A 151 1.48 15.57 -11.20
C ALA A 151 0.15 14.82 -11.40
N MET A 152 -0.54 14.47 -10.31
CA MET A 152 -1.87 13.87 -10.34
C MET A 152 -2.90 14.84 -10.95
N ALA A 153 -2.87 16.11 -10.53
CA ALA A 153 -3.74 17.15 -11.08
C ALA A 153 -3.55 17.28 -12.60
N ARG A 154 -2.30 17.35 -13.07
CA ARG A 154 -1.99 17.42 -14.51
C ARG A 154 -2.41 16.16 -15.26
N LEU A 155 -2.21 14.99 -14.66
CA LEU A 155 -2.61 13.71 -15.25
C LEU A 155 -4.12 13.65 -15.45
N LEU A 156 -4.90 14.08 -14.46
CA LEU A 156 -6.37 14.10 -14.54
C LEU A 156 -6.90 15.22 -15.45
N GLU A 157 -6.23 16.39 -15.47
CA GLU A 157 -6.63 17.51 -16.34
C GLU A 157 -6.32 17.26 -17.82
N LEU A 158 -5.15 16.71 -18.13
CA LEU A 158 -4.61 16.62 -19.49
C LEU A 158 -4.54 15.20 -20.04
N GLY A 159 -4.76 14.19 -19.21
CA GLY A 159 -4.54 12.79 -19.54
C GLY A 159 -3.05 12.42 -19.62
N LEU A 160 -2.79 11.21 -20.12
CA LEU A 160 -1.43 10.72 -20.32
C LEU A 160 -0.66 11.54 -21.36
N PRO A 161 0.59 11.94 -21.08
CA PRO A 161 1.39 12.63 -22.09
C PRO A 161 1.62 11.78 -23.33
N SER A 162 1.62 12.43 -24.51
CA SER A 162 1.81 11.77 -25.80
C SER A 162 3.04 10.85 -25.81
N GLY A 163 2.86 9.62 -26.29
CA GLY A 163 3.92 8.62 -26.38
C GLY A 163 4.30 7.94 -25.05
N LYS A 164 3.65 8.26 -23.92
CA LYS A 164 3.88 7.56 -22.64
C LYS A 164 3.20 6.21 -22.54
N ARG A 165 1.99 6.03 -23.11
CA ARG A 165 1.23 4.76 -23.07
C ARG A 165 2.08 3.54 -23.43
N GLY A 166 2.79 3.60 -24.56
CA GLY A 166 3.68 2.51 -24.99
C GLY A 166 4.86 2.26 -24.04
N LYS A 167 5.38 3.28 -23.36
CA LYS A 167 6.44 3.11 -22.34
C LYS A 167 5.89 2.48 -21.07
N ILE A 168 4.72 2.91 -20.61
CA ILE A 168 4.03 2.37 -19.41
C ILE A 168 3.75 0.88 -19.59
N ARG A 169 3.11 0.50 -20.71
CA ARG A 169 2.84 -0.91 -21.04
C ARG A 169 4.10 -1.77 -21.07
N ARG A 170 5.18 -1.27 -21.68
CA ARG A 170 6.46 -2.00 -21.73
C ARG A 170 7.10 -2.13 -20.36
N SER A 171 7.05 -1.08 -19.55
CA SER A 171 7.56 -1.09 -18.17
C SER A 171 6.82 -2.11 -17.33
N GLU A 172 5.48 -2.12 -17.40
CA GLU A 172 4.65 -3.02 -16.62
C GLU A 172 4.78 -4.47 -17.07
N ARG A 173 4.78 -4.74 -18.38
CA ARG A 173 5.07 -6.09 -18.90
C ARG A 173 6.46 -6.59 -18.48
N ARG A 174 7.44 -5.69 -18.40
CA ARG A 174 8.77 -6.04 -17.91
C ARG A 174 8.75 -6.36 -16.41
N ARG A 175 8.01 -5.60 -15.60
CA ARG A 175 7.79 -5.90 -14.17
C ARG A 175 7.17 -7.28 -14.01
N ILE A 176 6.06 -7.56 -14.70
CA ILE A 176 5.36 -8.85 -14.66
C ILE A 176 6.32 -9.99 -14.99
N LYS A 177 7.04 -9.87 -16.11
CA LYS A 177 8.03 -10.87 -16.52
C LYS A 177 9.11 -11.08 -15.45
N MET A 178 9.65 -10.00 -14.88
CA MET A 178 10.66 -10.08 -13.82
C MET A 178 10.11 -10.71 -12.53
N ALA A 179 8.84 -10.47 -12.19
CA ALA A 179 8.19 -11.11 -11.05
C ALA A 179 8.03 -12.62 -11.27
N GLU A 180 7.61 -13.04 -12.46
CA GLU A 180 7.44 -14.46 -12.82
C GLU A 180 8.78 -15.22 -12.92
N GLU A 181 9.84 -14.53 -13.36
CA GLU A 181 11.21 -15.07 -13.48
C GLU A 181 12.05 -14.93 -12.19
N SER A 182 11.45 -14.46 -11.09
CA SER A 182 12.15 -14.33 -9.80
C SER A 182 12.62 -15.69 -9.26
N THR A 183 13.77 -15.71 -8.56
CA THR A 183 14.22 -16.91 -7.85
C THR A 183 13.18 -17.26 -6.80
N GLN A 184 12.73 -18.51 -6.80
CA GLN A 184 11.62 -18.95 -5.96
C GLN A 184 11.85 -20.37 -5.47
N GLU A 185 11.45 -20.63 -4.23
CA GLU A 185 11.47 -21.94 -3.60
C GLU A 185 10.10 -22.20 -2.99
N VAL A 186 9.47 -23.30 -3.38
CA VAL A 186 8.16 -23.69 -2.85
C VAL A 186 8.39 -24.61 -1.66
N PHE A 187 7.81 -24.23 -0.52
CA PHE A 187 7.72 -25.02 0.69
C PHE A 187 6.29 -25.58 0.77
N PRO A 188 6.05 -26.78 0.22
CA PRO A 188 4.70 -27.32 0.15
C PRO A 188 4.11 -27.60 1.54
N PRO A 189 2.79 -27.50 1.71
CA PRO A 189 1.80 -27.24 0.65
C PRO A 189 1.42 -25.76 0.45
N HIS A 190 1.88 -24.83 1.30
CA HIS A 190 1.24 -23.50 1.40
C HIS A 190 2.18 -22.31 1.26
N VAL A 191 3.49 -22.49 1.42
CA VAL A 191 4.44 -21.37 1.51
C VAL A 191 5.34 -21.32 0.28
N MET A 192 5.60 -20.13 -0.23
CA MET A 192 6.63 -19.91 -1.26
C MET A 192 7.53 -18.76 -0.85
N TYR A 193 8.83 -18.99 -0.93
CA TYR A 193 9.87 -17.97 -0.83
C TYR A 193 10.16 -17.38 -2.21
N VAL A 194 10.41 -16.07 -2.26
CA VAL A 194 10.77 -15.36 -3.49
C VAL A 194 11.87 -14.32 -3.23
N GLU A 195 12.92 -14.33 -4.06
CA GLU A 195 13.86 -13.21 -4.18
C GLU A 195 13.38 -12.21 -5.22
N ALA A 196 12.85 -11.10 -4.74
CA ALA A 196 12.13 -10.13 -5.53
C ALA A 196 12.98 -8.91 -5.89
N ARG A 197 13.13 -8.68 -7.20
CA ARG A 197 13.64 -7.40 -7.74
C ARG A 197 12.54 -6.35 -7.93
N VAL A 198 11.30 -6.80 -7.99
CA VAL A 198 10.10 -6.02 -8.25
C VAL A 198 8.97 -6.53 -7.36
N TRP A 199 7.98 -5.69 -7.10
CA TRP A 199 6.72 -6.17 -6.53
C TRP A 199 6.07 -7.19 -7.47
N GLY A 200 5.59 -8.31 -6.93
CA GLY A 200 5.04 -9.41 -7.72
C GLY A 200 4.02 -10.30 -7.00
N PHE A 201 3.50 -9.88 -5.85
CA PHE A 201 2.51 -10.65 -5.09
C PHE A 201 1.26 -10.97 -5.94
N ASP A 202 0.84 -10.05 -6.82
CA ASP A 202 -0.21 -10.23 -7.83
C ASP A 202 0.01 -11.42 -8.79
N ARG A 203 1.27 -11.86 -8.92
CA ARG A 203 1.67 -13.01 -9.74
C ARG A 203 1.96 -14.24 -8.89
N TRP A 204 2.63 -14.06 -7.76
CA TRP A 204 3.10 -15.16 -6.90
C TRP A 204 1.97 -15.93 -6.20
N TYR A 205 0.88 -15.26 -5.83
CA TYR A 205 -0.26 -15.93 -5.17
C TYR A 205 -0.96 -17.00 -6.04
N ARG A 206 -0.72 -17.00 -7.36
CA ARG A 206 -1.18 -18.07 -8.26
C ARG A 206 -0.48 -19.41 -7.97
N ARG A 207 0.63 -19.40 -7.24
CA ARG A 207 1.47 -20.57 -6.96
C ARG A 207 1.37 -21.06 -5.52
N ALA A 208 1.24 -20.14 -4.57
CA ALA A 208 1.10 -20.47 -3.16
C ALA A 208 0.27 -19.40 -2.44
N PRO A 209 -0.56 -19.78 -1.46
CA PRO A 209 -1.39 -18.83 -0.71
C PRO A 209 -0.57 -17.93 0.22
N LEU A 210 0.59 -18.37 0.70
CA LEU A 210 1.49 -17.61 1.56
C LEU A 210 2.82 -17.37 0.85
N ILE A 211 3.24 -16.11 0.76
CA ILE A 211 4.46 -15.69 0.10
C ILE A 211 5.36 -14.97 1.08
N VAL A 212 6.63 -15.39 1.15
CA VAL A 212 7.70 -14.67 1.84
C VAL A 212 8.64 -14.09 0.77
N SER A 213 8.56 -12.78 0.58
CA SER A 213 9.30 -12.05 -0.45
C SER A 213 10.45 -11.27 0.16
N TYR A 214 11.68 -11.58 -0.27
CA TYR A 214 12.87 -10.79 0.02
C TYR A 214 13.08 -9.72 -1.07
N SER A 215 13.10 -8.44 -0.69
CA SER A 215 13.42 -7.37 -1.63
C SER A 215 14.93 -7.19 -1.78
N THR A 216 15.50 -7.57 -2.93
CA THR A 216 16.94 -7.38 -3.20
C THR A 216 17.37 -5.92 -3.31
N LYS A 217 16.40 -4.99 -3.37
CA LYS A 217 16.63 -3.55 -3.46
C LYS A 217 16.62 -2.88 -2.08
N HIS A 218 15.75 -3.36 -1.19
CA HIS A 218 15.50 -2.75 0.11
C HIS A 218 16.08 -3.55 1.28
N ASN A 219 16.58 -4.76 1.02
CA ASN A 219 17.06 -5.72 2.01
C ASN A 219 16.03 -5.91 3.14
N SER A 220 14.77 -6.10 2.74
CA SER A 220 13.63 -6.20 3.65
C SER A 220 12.75 -7.39 3.24
N ILE A 221 12.02 -7.93 4.21
CA ILE A 221 11.18 -9.12 4.03
C ILE A 221 9.72 -8.69 4.10
N THR A 222 8.90 -9.14 3.16
CA THR A 222 7.44 -8.99 3.18
C THR A 222 6.82 -10.37 3.23
N ILE A 223 5.90 -10.59 4.17
CA ILE A 223 5.12 -11.82 4.30
C ILE A 223 3.69 -11.47 3.95
N GLY A 224 3.11 -12.16 2.99
CA GLY A 224 1.74 -11.92 2.56
C GLY A 224 0.97 -13.21 2.39
N CYS A 225 -0.33 -13.15 2.67
CA CYS A 225 -1.33 -14.15 2.34
C CYS A 225 -2.29 -13.59 1.28
N LYS A 226 -2.78 -14.44 0.38
CA LYS A 226 -3.61 -13.99 -0.75
C LYS A 226 -4.89 -13.25 -0.35
N ASP A 227 -5.46 -13.57 0.80
CA ASP A 227 -6.64 -12.93 1.36
C ASP A 227 -6.78 -13.24 2.86
N LEU A 228 -7.57 -12.45 3.59
CA LEU A 228 -7.81 -12.63 5.02
C LEU A 228 -8.42 -14.00 5.34
N LYS A 229 -9.41 -14.43 4.57
CA LYS A 229 -10.10 -15.71 4.78
C LYS A 229 -9.12 -16.88 4.75
N THR A 230 -8.16 -16.84 3.84
CA THR A 230 -7.11 -17.85 3.70
C THR A 230 -6.09 -17.73 4.81
N ALA A 231 -5.71 -16.51 5.19
CA ALA A 231 -4.82 -16.28 6.33
C ALA A 231 -5.42 -16.90 7.60
N GLU A 232 -6.70 -16.64 7.88
CA GLU A 232 -7.39 -17.19 9.05
C GLU A 232 -7.59 -18.71 8.96
N SER A 233 -7.89 -19.23 7.76
CA SER A 233 -8.01 -20.67 7.55
C SER A 233 -6.71 -21.43 7.78
N LEU A 234 -5.55 -20.81 7.51
CA LEU A 234 -4.25 -21.44 7.63
C LEU A 234 -3.57 -21.18 8.98
N LEU A 235 -3.79 -20.01 9.57
CA LEU A 235 -3.05 -19.52 10.75
C LEU A 235 -3.97 -19.27 11.96
N GLY A 236 -5.27 -19.55 11.85
CA GLY A 236 -6.27 -19.27 12.88
C GLY A 236 -6.77 -17.82 12.87
N GLN A 237 -7.78 -17.52 13.70
CA GLN A 237 -8.35 -16.18 13.83
C GLN A 237 -7.25 -15.13 14.06
N GLY A 238 -7.26 -14.03 13.30
CA GLY A 238 -6.19 -13.02 13.30
C GLY A 238 -5.05 -13.26 12.30
N GLY A 239 -5.05 -14.40 11.60
CA GLY A 239 -4.17 -14.66 10.46
C GLY A 239 -2.67 -14.55 10.79
N LEU A 240 -1.93 -13.74 10.03
CA LEU A 240 -0.49 -13.55 10.16
C LEU A 240 -0.04 -12.96 11.50
N HIS A 241 -0.92 -12.34 12.29
CA HIS A 241 -0.57 -11.90 13.64
C HIS A 241 -0.11 -13.06 14.52
N ASN A 242 -0.68 -14.25 14.33
CA ASN A 242 -0.29 -15.45 15.06
C ASN A 242 1.12 -15.93 14.69
N PHE A 243 1.62 -15.53 13.51
CA PHE A 243 2.96 -15.86 13.06
C PHE A 243 4.00 -14.80 13.46
N PHE A 244 3.71 -13.51 13.34
CA PHE A 244 4.69 -12.45 13.61
C PHE A 244 5.31 -12.52 15.01
N GLN A 245 4.54 -12.96 16.01
CA GLN A 245 5.02 -13.15 17.38
C GLN A 245 6.21 -14.14 17.48
N LYS A 246 6.35 -15.07 16.53
CA LYS A 246 7.45 -16.05 16.48
C LYS A 246 8.75 -15.48 15.92
N LEU A 247 8.66 -14.41 15.11
CA LEU A 247 9.82 -13.81 14.45
C LEU A 247 10.56 -12.79 15.34
N GLY A 248 9.95 -12.44 16.48
CA GLY A 248 10.53 -11.52 17.46
C GLY A 248 10.08 -10.06 17.29
N PRO A 249 10.66 -9.15 18.08
CA PRO A 249 10.24 -7.76 18.13
C PRO A 249 10.34 -7.05 16.76
N GLY A 250 9.38 -6.17 16.48
CA GLY A 250 9.38 -5.30 15.30
C GLY A 250 8.78 -5.90 14.02
N TRP A 251 8.59 -7.22 13.96
CA TRP A 251 7.81 -7.86 12.90
C TRP A 251 6.32 -7.57 13.09
N GLY A 252 5.61 -7.27 12.01
CA GLY A 252 4.18 -6.96 12.11
C GLY A 252 3.53 -6.52 10.80
N GLY A 253 2.22 -6.25 10.87
CA GLY A 253 1.40 -5.84 9.74
C GLY A 253 -0.09 -6.05 10.01
N ARG A 254 -0.87 -6.23 8.93
CA ARG A 254 -2.25 -6.69 8.94
C ARG A 254 -2.29 -8.23 9.02
N GLU A 255 -3.49 -8.76 9.23
CA GLU A 255 -3.81 -10.18 9.33
C GLU A 255 -3.46 -10.96 8.04
N SER A 256 -3.39 -10.28 6.89
CA SER A 256 -3.03 -10.88 5.60
C SER A 256 -1.72 -10.38 5.01
N ILE A 257 -1.06 -9.37 5.57
CA ILE A 257 0.22 -8.88 5.06
C ILE A 257 1.03 -8.13 6.12
N GLY A 258 2.34 -8.35 6.15
CA GLY A 258 3.27 -7.61 7.00
C GLY A 258 4.70 -7.82 6.56
N GLY A 259 5.65 -7.50 7.44
CA GLY A 259 7.05 -7.62 7.07
C GLY A 259 8.01 -7.39 8.21
N SER A 260 9.29 -7.34 7.83
CA SER A 260 10.41 -7.12 8.72
C SER A 260 10.39 -5.73 9.37
N PRO A 261 11.05 -5.56 10.53
CA PRO A 261 11.21 -4.27 11.19
C PRO A 261 11.73 -3.17 10.24
N ARG A 262 11.24 -1.94 10.41
CA ARG A 262 11.69 -0.80 9.61
C ARG A 262 13.10 -0.37 10.02
N GLY A 263 13.99 -0.17 9.04
CA GLY A 263 15.35 0.32 9.26
C GLY A 263 16.39 -0.78 9.48
N GLU A 264 15.95 -2.02 9.66
CA GLU A 264 16.82 -3.19 9.70
C GLU A 264 17.14 -3.70 8.29
N GLN A 265 18.19 -4.51 8.17
CA GLN A 265 18.66 -5.08 6.91
C GLN A 265 18.70 -6.60 7.03
N PHE A 266 18.04 -7.26 6.09
CA PHE A 266 17.93 -8.72 6.03
C PHE A 266 18.59 -9.24 4.76
N THR A 267 18.88 -10.53 4.76
CA THR A 267 19.45 -11.27 3.63
C THR A 267 18.42 -12.21 2.99
N ALA A 268 18.79 -12.77 1.85
CA ALA A 268 18.04 -13.84 1.20
C ALA A 268 17.88 -15.07 2.11
N GLU A 269 18.93 -15.45 2.85
CA GLU A 269 18.87 -16.61 3.75
C GLU A 269 17.92 -16.34 4.92
N ASP A 270 17.94 -15.14 5.51
CA ASP A 270 16.99 -14.78 6.58
C ASP A 270 15.53 -14.92 6.11
N ALA A 271 15.24 -14.49 4.89
CA ALA A 271 13.91 -14.60 4.31
C ALA A 271 13.51 -16.06 4.03
N ARG A 272 14.47 -16.88 3.61
CA ARG A 272 14.29 -18.31 3.43
C ARG A 272 14.03 -19.03 4.77
N GLU A 273 14.76 -18.65 5.82
CA GLU A 273 14.52 -19.15 7.19
C GLU A 273 13.14 -18.74 7.71
N VAL A 274 12.68 -17.53 7.41
CA VAL A 274 11.30 -17.09 7.72
C VAL A 274 10.27 -17.96 7.00
N ALA A 275 10.49 -18.28 5.71
CA ALA A 275 9.60 -19.16 4.95
C ALA A 275 9.56 -20.59 5.53
N LEU A 276 10.71 -21.14 5.93
CA LEU A 276 10.81 -22.43 6.61
C LEU A 276 10.06 -22.40 7.96
N THR A 277 10.25 -21.35 8.75
CA THR A 277 9.59 -21.17 10.05
C THR A 277 8.08 -21.06 9.88
N LEU A 278 7.61 -20.35 8.85
CA LEU A 278 6.18 -20.26 8.51
C LEU A 278 5.61 -21.63 8.14
N GLN A 279 6.31 -22.39 7.29
CA GLN A 279 5.88 -23.73 6.91
C GLN A 279 5.82 -24.68 8.12
N GLN A 280 6.82 -24.63 9.00
CA GLN A 280 6.81 -25.41 10.25
C GLN A 280 5.68 -24.98 11.19
N HIS A 281 5.35 -23.69 11.24
CA HIS A 281 4.24 -23.22 12.03
C HIS A 281 2.92 -23.84 11.56
N LEU A 282 2.67 -23.85 10.24
CA LEU A 282 1.47 -24.44 9.65
C LEU A 282 1.35 -25.94 9.91
N SER A 283 2.47 -26.68 9.91
CA SER A 283 2.48 -28.11 10.25
C SER A 283 2.11 -28.41 11.70
N ASN A 284 2.20 -27.42 12.60
CA ASN A 284 1.90 -27.55 14.02
C ASN A 284 0.54 -26.95 14.41
N VAL A 285 -0.19 -26.33 13.47
CA VAL A 285 -1.57 -25.89 13.72
C VAL A 285 -2.47 -27.13 13.60
N PRO A 286 -3.18 -27.54 14.66
CA PRO A 286 -4.12 -28.65 14.58
C PRO A 286 -5.13 -28.36 13.47
N THR A 287 -5.26 -29.26 12.50
CA THR A 287 -6.32 -29.13 11.50
C THR A 287 -7.67 -29.18 12.20
N LEU A 288 -8.64 -28.39 11.75
CA LEU A 288 -10.00 -28.35 12.31
C LEU A 288 -10.70 -29.73 12.39
N GLU A 289 -10.19 -30.75 11.69
CA GLU A 289 -10.67 -32.13 11.76
C GLU A 289 -10.34 -32.84 13.10
N GLU A 290 -9.34 -32.38 13.86
CA GLU A 290 -8.98 -32.98 15.15
C GLU A 290 -9.89 -32.52 16.30
N TYR A 291 -10.63 -31.43 16.13
CA TYR A 291 -11.58 -30.93 17.15
C TYR A 291 -12.98 -31.54 17.06
N THR A 292 -13.31 -32.26 15.99
CA THR A 292 -14.61 -32.94 15.83
C THR A 292 -14.61 -34.40 16.30
N SER A 293 -13.51 -34.87 16.91
CA SER A 293 -13.32 -36.28 17.27
C SER A 293 -13.27 -36.57 18.78
N HIS A 294 -13.67 -35.63 19.63
CA HIS A 294 -13.76 -35.82 21.10
C HIS A 294 -15.10 -35.36 21.66
#